data_AF-A0A173MDI5-F1
#
_entry.id   AF-A0A173MDI5-F1
#
_cell.length_a   1.000
_cell.length_b   1.000
_cell.length_c   1.000
_cell.angle_alpha   90.00
_cell.angle_beta   90.00
_cell.angle_gamma   90.00
#
_symmetry.space_group_name_H-M   'P 1'
#
loop_
_entity.id
_entity.type
_entity.pdbx_description
1 polymer ?
#
loop_
_entity_poly.entity_id
_entity_poly.type
_entity_poly.pdbx_seq_one_letter_code
_entity_poly.pdbx_strand_id
1 'polypeptide(L)'
;MVAVDRHLTLQQFVDARYVGKVNNFDYAGIPGVAEVIGYHIIFFTVKGKDGLSAISMEELEGNALFTEIANKILAAIHCDVAIGEKREHVKKLWGEPDFKDDVFTGIERCYYLKKGVLLVAGFNRYQKGVSLECVMDEELIKNRISIFS
;
A
#
# COMPACT_ATOMS: atom_id res chain seq x y z
N MET A 1 14.27 1.88 -2.30
CA MET A 1 14.31 1.29 -0.93
C MET A 1 13.52 2.20 -0.02
N VAL A 2 12.42 1.69 0.54
CA VAL A 2 11.46 2.48 1.34
C VAL A 2 12.05 2.82 2.71
N ALA A 3 11.98 4.09 3.09
CA ALA A 3 12.27 4.59 4.44
C ALA A 3 11.03 5.33 4.91
N VAL A 4 10.16 4.63 5.65
CA VAL A 4 8.84 5.17 5.99
C VAL A 4 8.93 6.04 7.24
N ASP A 5 8.62 7.33 7.09
CA ASP A 5 8.15 8.12 8.23
C ASP A 5 6.78 7.58 8.66
N ARG A 6 6.71 7.03 9.88
CA ARG A 6 5.50 6.39 10.41
C ARG A 6 4.49 7.40 10.96
N HIS A 7 4.78 8.68 10.95
CA HIS A 7 3.90 9.73 11.46
C HIS A 7 3.22 10.54 10.33
N LEU A 8 3.22 10.02 9.10
CA LEU A 8 2.49 10.63 8.00
C LEU A 8 0.97 10.56 8.21
N THR A 9 0.28 11.58 7.72
CA THR A 9 -1.19 11.69 7.70
C THR A 9 -1.66 12.03 6.29
N LEU A 10 -2.88 11.62 5.91
CA LEU A 10 -3.41 11.90 4.58
C LEU A 10 -3.61 13.40 4.33
N GLN A 11 -3.79 14.18 5.39
CA GLN A 11 -3.94 15.64 5.33
C GLN A 11 -2.69 16.36 4.82
N GLN A 12 -1.53 15.70 4.80
CA GLN A 12 -0.31 16.23 4.18
C GLN A 12 -0.36 16.17 2.65
N PHE A 13 -1.23 15.34 2.08
CA PHE A 13 -1.31 15.09 0.64
C PHE A 13 -2.59 15.63 0.00
N VAL A 14 -3.65 15.79 0.79
CA VAL A 14 -4.96 16.30 0.35
C VAL A 14 -5.58 17.21 1.41
N ASP A 15 -6.53 18.06 1.01
CA ASP A 15 -7.31 18.86 1.94
C ASP A 15 -8.09 17.98 2.92
N ALA A 16 -8.07 18.35 4.21
CA ALA A 16 -8.69 17.60 5.29
C ALA A 16 -10.19 17.33 5.09
N ARG A 17 -10.90 18.17 4.31
CA ARG A 17 -12.32 17.94 3.97
C ARG A 17 -12.56 16.66 3.15
N TYR A 18 -11.52 16.14 2.51
CA TYR A 18 -11.57 14.90 1.72
C TYR A 18 -11.07 13.68 2.49
N VAL A 19 -10.62 13.85 3.73
CA VAL A 19 -10.09 12.77 4.56
C VAL A 19 -11.14 12.29 5.55
N GLY A 20 -11.58 11.04 5.38
CA GLY A 20 -12.37 10.35 6.40
C GLY A 20 -11.48 9.84 7.53
N LYS A 21 -11.98 9.89 8.77
CA LYS A 21 -11.36 9.22 9.92
C LYS A 21 -12.29 8.14 10.45
N VAL A 22 -11.79 6.91 10.54
CA VAL A 22 -12.54 5.74 11.01
C VAL A 22 -11.85 5.19 12.27
N ASN A 23 -12.48 5.38 13.43
CA ASN A 23 -11.87 5.02 14.73
C ASN A 23 -11.99 3.53 15.08
N ASN A 24 -12.84 2.78 14.38
CA ASN A 24 -13.02 1.34 14.54
C ASN A 24 -12.89 0.69 13.16
N PHE A 25 -11.68 0.72 12.60
CA PHE A 25 -11.37 0.14 11.32
C PHE A 25 -10.78 -1.26 11.51
N ASP A 26 -11.28 -2.25 10.79
CA ASP A 26 -10.69 -3.59 10.73
C ASP A 26 -9.84 -3.68 9.45
N TYR A 27 -8.53 -3.88 9.63
CA TYR A 27 -7.62 -4.08 8.53
C TYR A 27 -7.08 -5.51 8.60
N ALA A 28 -7.62 -6.38 7.74
CA ALA A 28 -7.24 -7.79 7.66
C ALA A 28 -7.48 -8.57 8.97
N GLY A 29 -8.58 -8.29 9.68
CA GLY A 29 -8.88 -8.91 10.98
C GLY A 29 -8.13 -8.29 12.16
N ILE A 30 -7.36 -7.22 11.94
CA ILE A 30 -6.67 -6.49 13.00
C ILE A 30 -7.36 -5.14 13.23
N PRO A 31 -7.85 -4.86 14.45
CA PRO A 31 -8.55 -3.62 14.76
C PRO A 31 -7.58 -2.45 14.91
N GLY A 32 -8.03 -1.28 14.47
CA GLY A 32 -7.27 -0.03 14.58
C GLY A 32 -8.06 1.19 14.15
N VAL A 33 -7.32 2.21 13.74
CA VAL A 33 -7.87 3.46 13.21
C VAL A 33 -7.36 3.66 11.78
N ALA A 34 -8.15 4.32 10.94
CA ALA A 34 -7.76 4.64 9.59
C ALA A 34 -8.06 6.10 9.22
N GLU A 35 -7.13 6.74 8.51
CA GLU A 35 -7.44 7.87 7.64
C GLU A 35 -7.68 7.33 6.23
N VAL A 36 -8.73 7.79 5.56
CA VAL A 36 -9.13 7.26 4.25
C VAL A 36 -9.50 8.36 3.26
N ILE A 37 -9.26 8.09 1.98
CA ILE A 37 -9.86 8.82 0.86
C ILE A 37 -10.68 7.80 0.06
N GLY A 38 -11.98 7.72 0.35
CA GLY A 38 -12.85 6.65 -0.14
C GLY A 38 -12.30 5.28 0.24
N TYR A 39 -12.36 4.32 -0.69
CA TYR A 39 -11.72 2.99 -0.55
C TYR A 39 -10.37 2.91 -1.27
N HIS A 40 -9.90 4.00 -1.87
CA HIS A 40 -8.72 3.99 -2.74
C HIS A 40 -7.42 4.13 -1.97
N ILE A 41 -7.37 4.99 -0.95
CA ILE A 41 -6.17 5.27 -0.18
C ILE A 41 -6.50 5.16 1.30
N ILE A 42 -5.76 4.30 2.01
CA ILE A 42 -5.97 4.00 3.43
C ILE A 42 -4.63 4.13 4.16
N PHE A 43 -4.59 4.96 5.18
CA PHE A 43 -3.50 5.04 6.16
C PHE A 43 -4.00 4.39 7.44
N PHE A 44 -3.46 3.23 7.78
CA PHE A 44 -3.93 2.41 8.90
C PHE A 44 -2.92 2.39 10.03
N THR A 45 -3.42 2.51 11.26
CA THR A 45 -2.65 2.34 12.49
C THR A 45 -3.36 1.30 13.38
N VAL A 46 -2.63 0.25 13.73
CA VAL A 46 -3.12 -0.78 14.67
C VAL A 46 -3.44 -0.13 16.02
N LYS A 47 -4.50 -0.58 16.66
CA LYS A 47 -4.93 -0.07 17.98
C LYS A 47 -3.78 -0.14 18.99
N GLY A 48 -3.50 0.99 19.65
CA GLY A 48 -2.45 1.08 20.67
C GLY A 48 -1.03 1.27 20.13
N LYS A 49 -0.85 1.51 18.82
CA LYS A 49 0.43 1.91 18.23
C LYS A 49 0.43 3.40 17.89
N ASP A 50 1.60 4.03 17.98
CA ASP A 50 1.78 5.48 17.79
C ASP A 50 2.21 5.87 16.37
N GLY A 51 2.04 4.99 15.39
CA GLY A 51 2.42 5.26 14.00
C GLY A 51 1.74 4.35 12.99
N LEU A 52 1.93 4.65 11.71
CA LEU A 52 1.37 3.88 10.61
C LEU A 52 1.84 2.42 10.68
N SER A 53 0.87 1.53 10.53
CA SER A 53 1.02 0.09 10.44
C SER A 53 0.92 -0.39 8.99
N ALA A 54 0.09 0.27 8.18
CA ALA A 54 0.01 0.03 6.75
C ALA A 54 -0.42 1.28 5.97
N ILE A 55 0.01 1.36 4.71
CA ILE A 55 -0.54 2.25 3.70
C ILE A 55 -1.06 1.37 2.57
N SER A 56 -2.31 1.55 2.17
CA SER A 56 -2.92 0.83 1.05
C SER A 56 -3.38 1.80 -0.01
N MET A 57 -3.05 1.51 -1.26
CA MET A 57 -3.45 2.29 -2.43
C MET A 57 -3.96 1.34 -3.52
N GLU A 58 -5.28 1.23 -3.65
CA GLU A 58 -5.97 0.26 -4.48
C GLU A 58 -6.93 0.94 -5.48
N GLU A 59 -7.31 0.22 -6.54
CA GLU A 59 -8.25 0.69 -7.57
C GLU A 59 -7.88 2.05 -8.20
N LEU A 60 -6.58 2.27 -8.48
CA LEU A 60 -6.10 3.55 -9.04
C LEU A 60 -6.18 3.62 -10.57
N GLU A 61 -6.45 2.50 -11.24
CA GLU A 61 -6.47 2.42 -12.70
C GLU A 61 -7.52 3.38 -13.29
N GLY A 62 -7.09 4.24 -14.23
CA GLY A 62 -7.96 5.21 -14.87
C GLY A 62 -8.29 6.45 -14.03
N ASN A 63 -7.86 6.52 -12.76
CA ASN A 63 -8.08 7.68 -11.91
C ASN A 63 -6.80 8.52 -11.77
N ALA A 64 -6.66 9.55 -12.61
CA ALA A 64 -5.48 10.41 -12.63
C ALA A 64 -5.25 11.14 -11.29
N LEU A 65 -6.32 11.58 -10.63
CA LEU A 65 -6.23 12.28 -9.35
C LEU A 65 -5.68 11.37 -8.24
N PHE A 66 -6.24 10.17 -8.08
CA PHE A 66 -5.73 9.25 -7.06
C PHE A 66 -4.34 8.71 -7.41
N THR A 67 -4.03 8.53 -8.70
CA THR A 67 -2.67 8.19 -9.13
C THR A 67 -1.66 9.26 -8.74
N GLU A 68 -2.00 10.55 -8.92
CA GLU A 68 -1.14 11.66 -8.53
C GLU A 68 -0.91 11.69 -7.00
N ILE A 69 -1.99 11.54 -6.22
CA ILE A 69 -1.92 11.51 -4.75
C ILE A 69 -1.08 10.32 -4.27
N ALA A 70 -1.33 9.12 -4.81
CA ALA A 70 -0.58 7.91 -4.50
C ALA A 70 0.92 8.11 -4.79
N ASN A 71 1.27 8.69 -5.93
CA ASN A 71 2.67 8.95 -6.27
C ASN A 71 3.33 9.99 -5.35
N LYS A 72 2.59 10.99 -4.85
CA LYS A 72 3.10 11.92 -3.83
C LYS A 72 3.37 11.19 -2.50
N ILE A 73 2.47 10.30 -2.09
CA ILE A 73 2.64 9.46 -0.89
C ILE A 73 3.86 8.55 -1.04
N LEU A 74 3.97 7.85 -2.18
CA LEU A 74 5.11 6.98 -2.50
C LEU A 74 6.44 7.73 -2.45
N ALA A 75 6.50 8.94 -3.02
CA ALA A 75 7.68 9.78 -2.93
C ALA A 75 8.03 10.17 -1.48
N ALA A 76 7.02 10.49 -0.66
CA ALA A 76 7.21 10.87 0.74
C ALA A 76 7.71 9.72 1.62
N ILE A 77 7.36 8.46 1.30
CA ILE A 77 7.90 7.27 1.98
C ILE A 77 9.20 6.76 1.33
N HIS A 78 9.79 7.52 0.40
CA HIS A 78 10.99 7.16 -0.35
C HIS A 78 10.87 5.82 -1.10
N CYS A 79 9.67 5.54 -1.63
CA CYS A 79 9.47 4.43 -2.56
C CYS A 79 10.11 4.76 -3.91
N ASP A 80 10.89 3.82 -4.45
CA ASP A 80 11.58 3.91 -5.74
C ASP A 80 10.71 3.48 -6.92
N VAL A 81 9.45 3.10 -6.68
CA VAL A 81 8.45 2.74 -7.69
C VAL A 81 7.27 3.69 -7.60
N ALA A 82 6.77 4.09 -8.77
CA ALA A 82 5.54 4.86 -8.91
C ALA A 82 4.39 3.99 -9.46
N ILE A 83 3.15 4.38 -9.16
CA ILE A 83 1.97 3.84 -9.81
C ILE A 83 2.05 4.14 -11.31
N GLY A 84 1.75 3.12 -12.10
CA GLY A 84 1.82 3.16 -13.55
C GLY A 84 3.13 2.68 -14.15
N GLU A 85 4.13 2.32 -13.35
CA GLU A 85 5.34 1.69 -13.86
C GLU A 85 5.11 0.27 -14.37
N LYS A 86 5.95 -0.17 -15.31
CA LYS A 86 5.90 -1.54 -15.83
C LYS A 86 6.50 -2.50 -14.80
N ARG A 87 5.95 -3.71 -14.70
CA ARG A 87 6.46 -4.79 -13.83
C ARG A 87 7.95 -5.05 -14.02
N GLU A 88 8.45 -5.01 -15.25
CA GLU A 88 9.88 -5.19 -15.52
C GLU A 88 10.76 -4.13 -14.86
N HIS A 89 10.27 -2.89 -14.73
CA HIS A 89 10.99 -1.84 -14.03
C HIS A 89 11.00 -2.09 -12.51
N VAL A 90 9.83 -2.42 -11.95
CA VAL A 90 9.71 -2.82 -10.54
C VAL A 90 10.65 -3.98 -10.21
N LYS A 91 10.70 -5.00 -11.07
CA LYS A 91 11.60 -6.16 -10.93
C LYS A 91 13.08 -5.77 -10.97
N LYS A 92 13.47 -4.77 -11.78
CA LYS A 92 14.86 -4.25 -11.78
C LYS A 92 15.23 -3.59 -10.46
N LEU A 93 14.27 -2.91 -9.82
CA LEU A 93 14.49 -2.19 -8.57
C LEU A 93 14.42 -3.12 -7.33
N TRP A 94 13.45 -4.03 -7.30
CA TRP A 94 13.13 -4.83 -6.10
C TRP A 94 13.53 -6.31 -6.21
N GLY A 95 13.91 -6.77 -7.40
CA GLY A 95 14.18 -8.17 -7.69
C GLY A 95 12.91 -8.97 -8.01
N GLU A 96 13.01 -10.29 -7.89
CA GLU A 96 11.84 -11.15 -7.94
C GLU A 96 10.98 -11.00 -6.68
N PRO A 97 9.65 -11.15 -6.78
CA PRO A 97 8.79 -11.20 -5.62
C PRO A 97 8.98 -12.50 -4.85
N ASP A 98 8.79 -12.43 -3.53
CA ASP A 98 8.84 -13.56 -2.61
C ASP A 98 7.58 -14.44 -2.75
N PHE A 99 6.42 -13.81 -3.03
CA PHE A 99 5.14 -14.50 -3.26
C PHE A 99 4.34 -13.83 -4.38
N LYS A 100 3.38 -14.58 -4.94
CA LYS A 100 2.42 -14.07 -5.92
C LYS A 100 1.04 -14.66 -5.67
N ASP A 101 0.00 -13.86 -5.86
CA ASP A 101 -1.37 -14.34 -6.02
C ASP A 101 -2.08 -13.61 -7.17
N ASP A 102 -3.17 -14.20 -7.63
CA ASP A 102 -4.08 -13.58 -8.58
C ASP A 102 -5.38 -13.26 -7.86
N VAL A 103 -5.78 -12.00 -7.85
CA VAL A 103 -7.11 -11.60 -7.36
C VAL A 103 -8.13 -11.72 -8.49
N PHE A 104 -9.37 -12.05 -8.14
CA PHE A 104 -10.48 -12.28 -9.08
C PHE A 104 -10.75 -11.14 -10.08
N THR A 105 -10.15 -9.96 -9.87
CA THR A 105 -10.23 -8.76 -10.70
C THR A 105 -9.21 -8.73 -11.86
N GLY A 106 -8.41 -9.78 -12.07
CA GLY A 106 -7.39 -9.83 -13.13
C GLY A 106 -6.17 -8.96 -12.82
N ILE A 107 -5.94 -8.70 -11.54
CA ILE A 107 -4.75 -8.06 -11.00
C ILE A 107 -3.89 -9.18 -10.39
N GLU A 108 -2.63 -9.28 -10.82
CA GLU A 108 -1.64 -10.14 -10.18
C GLU A 108 -0.96 -9.33 -9.07
N ARG A 109 -0.99 -9.82 -7.83
CA ARG A 109 -0.27 -9.20 -6.71
C ARG A 109 1.08 -9.89 -6.53
N CYS A 110 2.12 -9.07 -6.49
CA CYS A 110 3.49 -9.49 -6.23
C CYS A 110 3.93 -8.95 -4.87
N TYR A 111 4.37 -9.85 -4.00
CA TYR A 111 4.76 -9.56 -2.62
C TYR A 111 6.29 -9.48 -2.50
N TYR A 112 6.81 -8.43 -1.88
CA TYR A 112 8.23 -8.17 -1.70
C TYR A 112 8.50 -7.86 -0.23
N LEU A 113 9.11 -8.80 0.50
CA LEU A 113 9.49 -8.62 1.90
C LEU A 113 10.92 -8.08 1.99
N LYS A 114 11.06 -6.80 2.33
CA LYS A 114 12.36 -6.12 2.40
C LYS A 114 12.53 -5.44 3.75
N LYS A 115 13.56 -5.84 4.50
CA LYS A 115 13.96 -5.22 5.79
C LYS A 115 12.80 -5.05 6.78
N GLY A 116 11.92 -6.04 6.88
CA GLY A 116 10.77 -6.01 7.80
C GLY A 116 9.57 -5.17 7.32
N VAL A 117 9.59 -4.70 6.07
CA VAL A 117 8.44 -4.07 5.40
C VAL A 117 7.99 -4.99 4.27
N LEU A 118 6.70 -5.22 4.17
CA LEU A 118 6.08 -5.94 3.05
C LEU A 118 5.52 -4.92 2.06
N LEU A 119 5.98 -5.00 0.82
CA LEU A 119 5.42 -4.26 -0.31
C LEU A 119 4.60 -5.21 -1.16
N VAL A 120 3.36 -4.87 -1.45
CA VAL A 120 2.49 -5.65 -2.34
C VAL A 120 2.13 -4.80 -3.53
N ALA A 121 2.67 -5.12 -4.71
CA ALA A 121 2.39 -4.39 -5.94
C ALA A 121 1.38 -5.16 -6.79
N GLY A 122 0.28 -4.51 -7.15
CA GLY A 122 -0.72 -5.05 -8.08
C GLY A 122 -0.42 -4.65 -9.51
N PHE A 123 -0.38 -5.62 -10.42
CA PHE A 123 -0.19 -5.40 -11.86
C PHE A 123 -1.43 -5.85 -12.63
N ASN A 124 -1.90 -4.99 -13.53
CA ASN A 124 -2.99 -5.36 -14.45
C ASN A 124 -2.50 -6.30 -15.56
N ARG A 125 -3.42 -6.75 -16.42
CA ARG A 125 -3.11 -7.59 -17.61
C ARG A 125 -2.06 -7.00 -18.57
N TYR A 126 -1.85 -5.68 -18.53
CA TYR A 126 -0.84 -4.98 -19.34
C TYR A 126 0.51 -4.86 -18.63
N GLN A 127 0.68 -5.57 -17.51
CA GLN A 127 1.89 -5.57 -16.66
C GLN A 127 2.23 -4.16 -16.13
N LYS A 128 1.21 -3.32 -15.92
CA LYS A 128 1.35 -1.96 -15.38
C LYS A 128 0.90 -1.94 -13.92
N GLY A 129 1.67 -1.29 -13.06
CA GLY A 129 1.36 -1.13 -11.64
C GLY A 129 0.11 -0.29 -11.45
N VAL A 130 -0.89 -0.86 -10.79
CA VAL A 130 -2.22 -0.23 -10.56
C VAL A 130 -2.58 -0.13 -9.08
N SER A 131 -1.82 -0.79 -8.21
CA SER A 131 -1.95 -0.67 -6.76
C SER A 131 -0.63 -0.96 -6.05
N LEU A 132 -0.52 -0.45 -4.83
CA LEU A 132 0.61 -0.71 -3.93
C LEU A 132 0.15 -0.66 -2.47
N GLU A 133 0.44 -1.73 -1.73
CA GLU A 133 0.33 -1.79 -0.27
C GLU A 133 1.73 -1.78 0.34
N CYS A 134 1.93 -0.99 1.40
CA CYS A 134 3.13 -0.96 2.21
C CYS A 134 2.76 -1.29 3.65
N VAL A 135 3.14 -2.47 4.13
CA VAL A 135 2.84 -2.97 5.46
C VAL A 135 4.11 -2.96 6.30
N MET A 136 4.07 -2.24 7.43
CA MET A 136 5.21 -2.04 8.33
C MET A 136 5.02 -2.75 9.68
N ASP A 137 3.83 -3.30 9.91
CA ASP A 137 3.47 -3.97 11.15
C ASP A 137 3.76 -5.47 11.06
N GLU A 138 4.56 -6.01 11.98
CA GLU A 138 4.97 -7.41 11.96
C GLU A 138 3.77 -8.37 12.02
N GLU A 139 2.73 -8.05 12.79
CA GLU A 139 1.54 -8.91 12.92
C GLU A 139 0.73 -8.91 11.61
N LEU A 140 0.55 -7.74 10.99
CA LEU A 140 -0.09 -7.64 9.67
C LEU A 140 0.72 -8.37 8.61
N ILE A 141 2.05 -8.25 8.61
CA ILE A 141 2.91 -8.95 7.67
C ILE A 141 2.73 -10.46 7.81
N LYS A 142 2.76 -10.98 9.04
CA LYS A 142 2.53 -12.41 9.31
C LYS A 142 1.16 -12.88 8.81
N ASN A 143 0.10 -12.10 9.09
CA ASN A 143 -1.25 -12.38 8.63
C ASN A 143 -1.34 -12.39 7.08
N ARG A 144 -0.67 -11.43 6.41
CA ARG A 144 -0.64 -11.35 4.95
C ARG A 144 0.06 -12.53 4.30
N ILE A 145 1.19 -12.97 4.84
CA ILE A 145 1.99 -14.04 4.22
C ILE A 145 1.55 -15.44 4.65
N SER A 146 0.75 -15.59 5.72
CA SER A 146 0.29 -16.91 6.17
C SER A 146 -0.60 -17.64 5.16
N ILE A 147 -1.16 -16.92 4.18
CA ILE A 147 -1.94 -17.52 3.09
C ILE A 147 -1.05 -18.35 2.12
N PHE A 148 0.26 -18.16 2.16
CA PHE A 148 1.25 -18.86 1.33
C PHE A 148 1.97 -20.00 2.06
N SER A 149 1.61 -20.26 3.33
CA SER A 149 2.16 -21.35 4.16
C SER A 149 1.21 -22.52 4.20
#